data_AF-A0A1I7B4B3-F1
#
_entry.id   AF-A0A1I7B4B3-F1
#
_cell.length_a   1.000
_cell.length_b   1.000
_cell.length_c   1.000
_cell.angle_alpha   90.00
_cell.angle_beta   90.00
_cell.angle_gamma   90.00
#
_symmetry.space_group_name_H-M   'P 1'
#
loop_
_entity.id
_entity.type
_entity.pdbx_description
1 polymer ?
#
loop_
_entity_poly.entity_id
_entity_poly.type
_entity_poly.pdbx_seq_one_letter_code
_entity_poly.pdbx_strand_id
1 'polypeptide(L)'
;MNKHQAGEVLLWLFVIWVGIQFGAGLYEKQIVVPQWSNVPPEEVGDALSRSGQESSALKFWAFVSPPVALLALANAVVAWRTTGRRRKWWLAASIIMVIYRIFTYTYFVPKMIWLWQAETLPASEVESTVFWWVRLNYVRMIIGACGWLAALKALSLSNCGENKFETAT
;
A
#
# COMPACT_ATOMS: atom_id res chain seq x y z
N MET A 1 -17.77 21.02 10.91
CA MET A 1 -17.66 20.23 9.66
C MET A 1 -18.84 19.29 9.59
N ASN A 2 -19.64 19.34 8.52
CA ASN A 2 -20.78 18.43 8.36
C ASN A 2 -20.29 16.99 8.03
N LYS A 3 -21.13 15.96 8.23
CA LYS A 3 -20.74 14.55 8.00
C LYS A 3 -20.27 14.27 6.56
N HIS A 4 -20.80 15.00 5.58
CA HIS A 4 -20.42 14.88 4.18
C HIS A 4 -18.99 15.39 3.92
N GLN A 5 -18.66 16.58 4.44
CA GLN A 5 -17.33 17.18 4.38
C GLN A 5 -16.27 16.31 5.08
N ALA A 6 -16.62 15.71 6.22
CA ALA A 6 -15.71 14.80 6.92
C ALA A 6 -15.37 13.55 6.08
N GLY A 7 -16.38 12.99 5.38
CA GLY A 7 -16.18 11.86 4.47
C GLY A 7 -15.31 12.20 3.26
N GLU A 8 -15.48 13.38 2.66
CA GLU A 8 -14.63 13.87 1.58
C GLU A 8 -13.17 13.97 2.03
N VAL A 9 -12.91 14.63 3.17
CA VAL A 9 -11.55 14.80 3.69
C VAL A 9 -10.89 13.43 3.93
N LEU A 10 -11.63 12.46 4.46
CA LEU A 10 -11.12 11.10 4.65
C LEU A 10 -10.76 10.41 3.34
N LEU A 11 -11.57 10.58 2.30
CA LEU A 11 -11.29 10.02 0.98
C LEU A 11 -10.08 10.70 0.32
N TRP A 12 -9.96 12.03 0.43
CA TRP A 12 -8.80 12.79 -0.02
C TRP A 12 -7.51 12.31 0.66
N LEU A 13 -7.51 12.24 1.99
CA LEU A 13 -6.36 11.74 2.75
C LEU A 13 -6.02 10.31 2.33
N PHE A 14 -7.01 9.46 2.16
CA PHE A 14 -6.79 8.09 1.71
C PHE A 14 -6.12 8.02 0.33
N VAL A 15 -6.60 8.78 -0.65
CA VAL A 15 -6.00 8.85 -1.99
C VAL A 15 -4.55 9.33 -1.94
N ILE A 16 -4.27 10.39 -1.18
CA ILE A 16 -2.93 10.97 -1.07
C ILE A 16 -1.96 9.98 -0.42
N TRP A 17 -2.33 9.42 0.74
CA TRP A 17 -1.46 8.52 1.48
C TRP A 17 -1.21 7.19 0.74
N VAL A 18 -2.24 6.64 0.09
CA VAL A 18 -2.07 5.45 -0.76
C VAL A 18 -1.19 5.77 -1.98
N GLY A 19 -1.34 6.97 -2.57
CA GLY A 19 -0.50 7.42 -3.69
C GLY A 19 0.98 7.56 -3.31
N ILE A 20 1.29 8.18 -2.16
CA ILE A 20 2.66 8.29 -1.63
C ILE A 20 3.28 6.89 -1.45
N GLN A 21 2.53 5.98 -0.82
CA GLN A 21 2.97 4.61 -0.64
C GLN A 21 3.17 3.87 -1.97
N PHE A 22 2.26 4.04 -2.93
CA PHE A 22 2.38 3.39 -4.22
C PHE A 22 3.62 3.88 -4.98
N GLY A 23 3.85 5.19 -5.02
CA GLY A 23 5.02 5.79 -5.65
C GLY A 23 6.33 5.33 -5.03
N ALA A 24 6.44 5.36 -3.69
CA ALA A 24 7.61 4.84 -2.99
C ALA A 24 7.81 3.34 -3.21
N GLY A 25 6.72 2.56 -3.21
CA GLY A 25 6.75 1.13 -3.48
C GLY A 25 7.14 0.77 -4.91
N LEU A 26 6.89 1.66 -5.89
CA LEU A 26 7.38 1.53 -7.26
C LEU A 26 8.88 1.81 -7.32
N TYR A 27 9.34 2.92 -6.72
CA TYR A 27 10.77 3.24 -6.61
C TYR A 27 11.57 2.10 -5.98
N GLU A 28 11.11 1.58 -4.84
CA GLU A 28 11.81 0.51 -4.13
C GLU A 28 11.96 -0.74 -5.00
N LYS A 29 10.92 -1.14 -5.75
CA LYS A 29 11.01 -2.32 -6.62
C LYS A 29 11.89 -2.15 -7.85
N GLN A 30 11.97 -0.94 -8.38
CA GLN A 30 12.77 -0.66 -9.57
C GLN A 30 14.23 -0.43 -9.23
N ILE A 31 14.50 0.22 -8.09
CA ILE A 31 15.83 0.72 -7.75
C ILE A 31 16.47 -0.06 -6.61
N VAL A 32 15.73 -0.33 -5.52
CA VAL A 32 16.30 -0.90 -4.29
C VAL A 32 16.33 -2.43 -4.32
N VAL A 33 15.21 -3.07 -4.68
CA VAL A 33 15.07 -4.54 -4.69
C VAL A 33 16.15 -5.23 -5.54
N PRO A 34 16.45 -4.80 -6.78
CA PRO A 34 17.47 -5.45 -7.59
C PRO A 34 18.88 -5.42 -7.01
N GLN A 35 19.17 -4.51 -6.07
CA GLN A 35 20.49 -4.39 -5.43
C GLN A 35 20.77 -5.51 -4.43
N TRP A 36 19.73 -6.18 -3.92
CA TRP A 36 19.87 -7.27 -2.95
C TRP A 36 19.19 -8.58 -3.37
N SER A 37 18.27 -8.56 -4.33
CA SER A 37 17.58 -9.79 -4.76
C SER A 37 18.37 -10.65 -5.74
N ASN A 38 19.41 -10.10 -6.36
CA ASN A 38 20.18 -10.75 -7.43
C ASN A 38 21.59 -11.18 -6.98
N VAL A 39 21.95 -10.90 -5.72
CA VAL A 39 23.23 -11.33 -5.16
C VAL A 39 23.14 -12.79 -4.68
N PRO A 40 24.28 -13.48 -4.49
CA PRO A 40 24.29 -14.81 -3.89
C PRO A 40 23.61 -14.81 -2.50
N PRO A 41 22.93 -15.91 -2.09
CA PRO A 41 22.20 -15.97 -0.82
C PRO A 41 23.02 -15.57 0.41
N GLU A 42 24.31 -15.92 0.42
CA GLU A 42 25.27 -15.59 1.47
C GLU A 42 25.54 -14.07 1.61
N GLU A 43 25.33 -13.28 0.54
CA GLU A 43 25.55 -11.84 0.52
C GLU A 43 24.27 -11.01 0.73
N VAL A 44 23.10 -11.66 0.82
CA VAL A 44 21.80 -10.97 0.88
C VAL A 44 21.68 -10.05 2.09
N GLY A 45 22.18 -10.47 3.26
CA GLY A 45 22.15 -9.68 4.49
C GLY A 45 22.91 -8.36 4.34
N ASP A 46 24.17 -8.45 3.94
CA ASP A 46 25.01 -7.29 3.63
C ASP A 46 24.45 -6.40 2.52
N ALA A 47 23.84 -6.99 1.48
CA ALA A 47 23.23 -6.23 0.39
C ALA A 47 21.95 -5.49 0.85
N LEU A 48 21.15 -6.08 1.74
CA LEU A 48 19.98 -5.42 2.34
C LEU A 48 20.38 -4.18 3.16
N SER A 49 21.45 -4.30 3.94
CA SER A 49 22.00 -3.20 4.74
C SER A 49 22.51 -2.04 3.88
N ARG A 50 23.17 -2.34 2.75
CA ARG A 50 23.76 -1.34 1.84
C ARG A 50 22.77 -0.73 0.83
N SER A 51 21.76 -1.49 0.41
CA SER A 51 20.77 -1.04 -0.59
C SER A 51 19.82 0.05 -0.07
N GLY A 52 19.81 0.28 1.24
CA GLY A 52 18.88 1.19 1.90
C GLY A 52 17.52 0.56 2.22
N GLN A 53 17.30 -0.72 1.91
CA GLN A 53 16.05 -1.44 2.20
C GLN A 53 15.70 -1.40 3.69
N GLU A 54 16.66 -1.69 4.56
CA GLU A 54 16.46 -1.64 6.02
C GLU A 54 16.11 -0.22 6.49
N SER A 55 16.86 0.77 6.03
CA SER A 55 16.61 2.18 6.38
C SER A 55 15.23 2.67 5.90
N SER A 56 14.79 2.24 4.72
CA SER A 56 13.47 2.52 4.15
C SER A 56 12.39 1.90 5.03
N ALA A 57 12.56 0.64 5.46
CA ALA A 57 11.65 -0.06 6.34
C ALA A 57 11.45 0.67 7.68
N LEU A 58 12.55 1.06 8.32
CA LEU A 58 12.53 1.65 9.66
C LEU A 58 12.12 3.13 9.68
N LYS A 59 12.43 3.90 8.64
CA LYS A 59 12.18 5.36 8.62
C LYS A 59 10.93 5.71 7.82
N PHE A 60 10.86 5.25 6.58
CA PHE A 60 9.76 5.61 5.67
C PHE A 60 8.54 4.72 5.89
N TRP A 61 8.69 3.41 5.84
CA TRP A 61 7.55 2.50 5.93
C TRP A 61 6.92 2.45 7.32
N ALA A 62 7.71 2.55 8.37
CA ALA A 62 7.21 2.69 9.74
C ALA A 62 6.35 3.95 9.93
N PHE A 63 6.68 5.04 9.23
CA PHE A 63 5.90 6.28 9.26
C PHE A 63 4.66 6.23 8.36
N VAL A 64 4.79 5.71 7.13
CA VAL A 64 3.72 5.77 6.12
C VAL A 64 2.68 4.67 6.25
N SER A 65 3.08 3.46 6.65
CA SER A 65 2.20 2.31 6.64
C SER A 65 1.04 2.38 7.65
N PRO A 66 1.25 2.83 8.91
CA PRO A 66 0.17 2.91 9.89
C PRO A 66 -0.95 3.90 9.53
N PRO A 67 -0.68 5.15 9.09
CA PRO A 67 -1.73 6.05 8.62
C PRO A 67 -2.56 5.45 7.49
N VAL A 68 -1.92 4.79 6.50
CA VAL A 68 -2.65 4.14 5.41
C VAL A 68 -3.53 3.00 5.91
N ALA A 69 -3.07 2.22 6.89
CA ALA A 69 -3.88 1.14 7.48
C ALA A 69 -5.13 1.68 8.20
N LEU A 70 -4.95 2.72 9.02
CA LEU A 70 -6.04 3.38 9.72
C LEU A 70 -7.03 4.03 8.74
N LEU A 71 -6.51 4.71 7.71
CA LEU A 71 -7.33 5.32 6.68
C LEU A 71 -8.11 4.27 5.89
N ALA A 72 -7.53 3.12 5.55
CA ALA A 72 -8.23 2.05 4.85
C ALA A 72 -9.43 1.53 5.67
N LEU A 73 -9.24 1.32 6.98
CA LEU A 73 -10.32 0.89 7.88
C LEU A 73 -11.39 1.98 8.07
N ALA A 74 -10.98 3.23 8.33
CA ALA A 74 -11.90 4.34 8.49
C ALA A 74 -12.74 4.56 7.21
N ASN A 75 -12.10 4.51 6.04
CA ASN A 75 -12.76 4.63 4.76
C ASN A 75 -13.67 3.42 4.46
N ALA A 76 -13.34 2.21 4.91
CA ALA A 76 -14.25 1.06 4.80
C ALA A 76 -15.54 1.30 5.58
N VAL A 77 -15.45 1.79 6.82
CA VAL A 77 -16.62 2.09 7.67
C VAL A 77 -17.48 3.19 7.07
N VAL A 78 -16.86 4.28 6.60
CA VAL A 78 -17.58 5.40 5.97
C VAL A 78 -18.21 4.99 4.64
N ALA A 79 -17.47 4.26 3.79
CA ALA A 79 -17.98 3.77 2.52
C ALA A 79 -19.16 2.80 2.70
N TRP A 80 -19.13 1.95 3.74
CA TRP A 80 -20.22 1.03 4.02
C TRP A 80 -21.56 1.75 4.25
N ARG A 81 -21.51 2.90 4.93
CA ARG A 81 -22.66 3.75 5.28
C ARG A 81 -23.04 4.76 4.20
N THR A 82 -22.20 4.96 3.19
CA THR A 82 -22.44 5.89 2.09
C THR A 82 -23.42 5.29 1.08
N THR A 83 -24.24 6.12 0.45
CA THR A 83 -25.14 5.74 -0.67
C THR A 83 -24.72 6.44 -1.96
N GLY A 84 -25.21 5.97 -3.11
CA GLY A 84 -24.94 6.59 -4.42
C GLY A 84 -23.78 5.97 -5.22
N ARG A 85 -23.47 6.58 -6.38
CA ARG A 85 -22.62 5.99 -7.42
C ARG A 85 -21.17 5.74 -7.00
N ARG A 86 -20.62 6.57 -6.11
CA ARG A 86 -19.24 6.44 -5.61
C ARG A 86 -19.04 5.29 -4.61
N ARG A 87 -20.12 4.83 -3.96
CA ARG A 87 -20.07 3.84 -2.87
C ARG A 87 -19.31 2.58 -3.27
N LYS A 88 -19.62 2.03 -4.45
CA LYS A 88 -19.03 0.78 -4.94
C LYS A 88 -17.50 0.89 -5.08
N TRP A 89 -17.03 1.99 -5.68
CA TRP A 89 -15.61 2.26 -5.88
C TRP A 89 -14.90 2.54 -4.56
N TRP A 90 -15.51 3.32 -3.68
CA TRP A 90 -14.95 3.63 -2.37
C TRP A 90 -14.80 2.37 -1.52
N LEU A 91 -15.84 1.54 -1.46
CA LEU A 91 -15.81 0.31 -0.69
C LEU A 91 -14.80 -0.70 -1.26
N ALA A 92 -14.74 -0.85 -2.59
CA ALA A 92 -13.76 -1.69 -3.25
C ALA A 92 -12.32 -1.24 -2.93
N ALA A 93 -12.04 0.06 -3.05
CA ALA A 93 -10.72 0.61 -2.72
C ALA A 93 -10.33 0.31 -1.26
N SER A 94 -11.24 0.57 -0.32
CA SER A 94 -11.00 0.33 1.10
C SER A 94 -10.75 -1.15 1.40
N ILE A 95 -11.58 -2.07 0.86
CA ILE A 95 -11.41 -3.52 1.06
C ILE A 95 -10.09 -4.01 0.47
N ILE A 96 -9.77 -3.61 -0.77
CA ILE A 96 -8.50 -3.96 -1.42
C ILE A 96 -7.33 -3.51 -0.55
N MET A 97 -7.37 -2.28 -0.03
CA MET A 97 -6.28 -1.76 0.79
C MET A 97 -6.20 -2.42 2.17
N VAL A 98 -7.33 -2.85 2.76
CA VAL A 98 -7.33 -3.67 3.99
C VAL A 98 -6.67 -5.03 3.74
N ILE A 99 -7.04 -5.72 2.66
CA ILE A 99 -6.41 -7.00 2.28
C ILE A 99 -4.91 -6.80 2.03
N TYR A 100 -4.53 -5.74 1.31
CA TYR A 100 -3.15 -5.35 1.10
C TYR A 100 -2.40 -5.16 2.43
N ARG A 101 -3.02 -4.52 3.43
CA ARG A 101 -2.42 -4.32 4.77
C ARG A 101 -2.21 -5.65 5.47
N ILE A 102 -3.23 -6.50 5.53
CA ILE A 102 -3.15 -7.81 6.17
C ILE A 102 -1.97 -8.56 5.57
N PHE A 103 -1.92 -8.67 4.24
CA PHE A 103 -0.84 -9.37 3.56
C PHE A 103 0.54 -8.75 3.81
N THR A 104 0.62 -7.42 3.88
CA THR A 104 1.87 -6.71 4.21
C THR A 104 2.38 -7.06 5.61
N TYR A 105 1.52 -7.00 6.62
CA TYR A 105 1.93 -7.19 8.01
C TYR A 105 2.08 -8.66 8.41
N THR A 106 1.39 -9.59 7.74
CA THR A 106 1.48 -11.02 8.06
C THR A 106 2.58 -11.74 7.28
N TYR A 107 2.94 -11.26 6.09
CA TYR A 107 3.93 -11.91 5.23
C TYR A 107 5.18 -11.05 4.99
N PHE A 108 5.03 -9.86 4.40
CA PHE A 108 6.19 -9.09 3.91
C PHE A 108 7.06 -8.52 5.03
N VAL A 109 6.45 -7.92 6.05
CA VAL A 109 7.19 -7.33 7.18
C VAL A 109 7.95 -8.42 7.95
N PRO A 110 7.32 -9.54 8.38
CA PRO A 110 8.04 -10.60 9.08
C PRO A 110 9.15 -11.23 8.23
N LYS A 111 8.89 -11.50 6.94
CA LYS A 111 9.90 -12.10 6.06
C LYS A 111 11.06 -11.15 5.78
N MET A 112 10.84 -9.84 5.71
CA MET A 112 11.93 -8.88 5.56
C MET A 112 12.82 -8.83 6.81
N ILE A 113 12.21 -8.80 8.00
CA ILE A 113 12.96 -8.84 9.28
C ILE A 113 13.76 -10.15 9.39
N TRP A 114 13.19 -11.27 8.96
CA TRP A 114 13.89 -12.55 8.92
C TRP A 114 15.08 -12.53 7.95
N LEU A 115 14.93 -11.91 6.77
CA LEU A 115 16.02 -11.78 5.80
C LEU A 115 17.19 -10.89 6.28
N TRP A 116 16.99 -10.02 7.26
CA TRP A 116 18.11 -9.29 7.89
C TRP A 116 19.10 -10.22 8.62
N GLN A 117 18.70 -11.47 8.88
CA GLN A 117 19.55 -12.49 9.51
C GLN A 117 20.11 -13.50 8.49
N ALA A 118 20.07 -13.17 7.18
CA ALA A 118 20.43 -14.09 6.08
C ALA A 118 21.77 -14.80 6.28
N GLU A 119 22.78 -14.14 6.84
CA GLU A 119 24.11 -14.70 7.10
C GLU A 119 24.10 -15.90 8.07
N THR A 120 23.09 -16.00 8.92
CA THR A 120 22.95 -17.08 9.91
C THR A 120 22.03 -18.20 9.45
N LEU A 121 21.48 -18.09 8.23
CA LEU A 121 20.42 -18.95 7.72
C LEU A 121 20.93 -19.87 6.60
N PRO A 122 20.28 -21.02 6.37
CA PRO A 122 20.61 -21.88 5.23
C PRO A 122 20.40 -21.15 3.90
N ALA A 123 21.40 -21.18 3.01
CA ALA A 123 21.37 -20.48 1.72
C ALA A 123 20.11 -20.81 0.88
N SER A 124 19.68 -22.07 0.87
CA SER A 124 18.46 -22.51 0.15
C SER A 124 17.17 -21.89 0.71
N GLU A 125 17.10 -21.65 2.02
CA GLU A 125 15.94 -20.99 2.64
C GLU A 125 15.93 -19.50 2.34
N VAL A 126 17.10 -18.86 2.32
CA VAL A 126 17.27 -17.46 1.93
C VAL A 126 16.84 -17.29 0.47
N GLU A 127 17.40 -18.08 -0.44
CA GLU A 127 17.10 -18.03 -1.88
C GLU A 127 15.59 -18.18 -2.15
N SER A 128 14.98 -19.23 -1.59
CA SER A 128 13.54 -19.47 -1.76
C SER A 128 12.69 -18.35 -1.15
N THR A 129 13.09 -17.79 -0.02
CA THR A 129 12.39 -16.65 0.60
C THR A 129 12.50 -15.41 -0.25
N VAL A 130 13.69 -15.06 -0.75
CA VAL A 130 13.91 -13.91 -1.66
C VAL A 130 13.05 -14.06 -2.90
N PHE A 131 13.08 -15.23 -3.54
CA PHE A 131 12.29 -15.54 -4.73
C PHE A 131 10.80 -15.27 -4.55
N TRP A 132 10.20 -15.84 -3.48
CA TRP A 132 8.78 -15.67 -3.21
C TRP A 132 8.44 -14.26 -2.77
N TRP A 133 9.29 -13.64 -1.95
CA TRP A 133 9.11 -12.28 -1.50
C TRP A 133 9.05 -11.32 -2.69
N VAL A 134 10.00 -11.40 -3.63
CA VAL A 134 10.04 -10.53 -4.81
C VAL A 134 8.81 -10.72 -5.69
N ARG A 135 8.49 -11.97 -6.05
CA ARG A 135 7.32 -12.28 -6.90
C ARG A 135 6.01 -11.80 -6.29
N LEU A 136 5.77 -12.12 -5.02
CA LEU A 136 4.58 -11.69 -4.32
C LEU A 136 4.56 -10.17 -4.15
N ASN A 137 5.72 -9.51 -4.05
CA ASN A 137 5.77 -8.06 -3.92
C ASN A 137 5.28 -7.36 -5.21
N TYR A 138 5.59 -7.90 -6.40
CA TYR A 138 5.01 -7.40 -7.65
C TYR A 138 3.50 -7.60 -7.71
N VAL A 139 2.99 -8.77 -7.30
CA VAL A 139 1.54 -9.00 -7.20
C VAL A 139 0.89 -8.01 -6.22
N ARG A 140 1.51 -7.83 -5.04
CA ARG A 140 1.07 -6.84 -4.04
C ARG A 140 1.03 -5.44 -4.63
N MET A 141 1.98 -5.06 -5.49
CA MET A 141 1.99 -3.75 -6.13
C MET A 141 0.82 -3.56 -7.09
N ILE A 142 0.45 -4.58 -7.86
CA ILE A 142 -0.74 -4.55 -8.72
C ILE A 142 -1.99 -4.36 -7.87
N ILE A 143 -2.12 -5.10 -6.76
CA ILE A 143 -3.23 -4.95 -5.80
C ILE A 143 -3.28 -3.51 -5.26
N GLY A 144 -2.13 -2.95 -4.87
CA GLY A 144 -2.02 -1.56 -4.43
C GLY A 144 -2.44 -0.55 -5.50
N ALA A 145 -2.04 -0.75 -6.75
CA ALA A 145 -2.45 0.08 -7.89
C ALA A 145 -3.97 0.03 -8.09
N CYS A 146 -4.57 -1.17 -8.07
CA CYS A 146 -6.01 -1.33 -8.18
C CYS A 146 -6.76 -0.60 -7.05
N GLY A 147 -6.29 -0.73 -5.81
CA GLY A 147 -6.86 -0.03 -4.66
C GLY A 147 -6.78 1.49 -4.81
N TRP A 148 -5.64 2.01 -5.24
CA TRP A 148 -5.43 3.43 -5.48
C TRP A 148 -6.31 3.98 -6.61
N LEU A 149 -6.36 3.30 -7.75
CA LEU A 149 -7.20 3.70 -8.90
C LEU A 149 -8.69 3.66 -8.56
N ALA A 150 -9.13 2.68 -7.76
CA ALA A 150 -10.50 2.63 -7.26
C ALA A 150 -10.79 3.82 -6.32
N ALA A 151 -9.84 4.23 -5.47
CA ALA A 151 -9.98 5.41 -4.61
C ALA A 151 -10.06 6.70 -5.43
N LEU A 152 -9.20 6.86 -6.43
CA LEU A 152 -9.24 7.98 -7.37
C LEU A 152 -10.58 8.03 -8.13
N LYS A 153 -11.11 6.88 -8.55
CA LYS A 153 -12.41 6.81 -9.20
C LYS A 153 -13.55 7.18 -8.25
N ALA A 154 -13.48 6.78 -6.98
CA ALA A 154 -14.44 7.19 -5.98
C ALA A 154 -14.42 8.72 -5.79
N LEU A 155 -13.22 9.31 -5.71
CA LEU A 155 -13.01 10.74 -5.54
C LEU A 155 -13.50 11.55 -6.77
N SER A 156 -13.24 11.07 -7.99
CA SER A 156 -13.73 11.73 -9.21
C SER A 156 -15.26 11.74 -9.31
N LEU A 157 -15.95 10.88 -8.56
CA LEU A 157 -17.40 10.80 -8.51
C LEU A 157 -18.00 11.64 -7.38
N SER A 158 -17.19 12.21 -6.48
CA SER A 158 -17.63 13.12 -5.42
C SER A 158 -18.29 14.39 -5.98
N ASN A 159 -17.75 14.96 -7.05
CA ASN A 159 -18.22 16.26 -7.59
C ASN A 159 -19.33 16.15 -8.64
N CYS A 160 -19.69 14.94 -9.09
CA CYS A 160 -20.66 14.76 -10.18
C CYS A 160 -22.13 14.81 -9.71
N GLY A 161 -22.37 15.02 -8.42
CA GLY A 161 -23.70 15.06 -7.81
C GLY A 161 -24.21 16.46 -7.41
N GLU A 162 -23.33 17.44 -7.25
CA GLU A 162 -23.71 18.80 -6.80
C GLU A 162 -24.30 19.64 -7.94
N ASN A 163 -23.83 19.47 -9.18
CA ASN A 163 -24.22 20.33 -10.32
C ASN A 163 -25.63 20.08 -10.89
N LYS A 164 -26.45 19.19 -10.30
CA LYS A 164 -27.81 18.92 -10.81
C LYS A 164 -28.90 19.80 -10.19
N PHE A 165 -28.60 20.57 -9.14
CA PHE A 165 -29.56 21.46 -8.49
C PHE A 165 -29.39 22.95 -8.87
N GLU A 166 -28.33 23.30 -9.60
CA GLU A 166 -28.02 24.70 -9.95
C GLU A 166 -28.57 25.13 -11.33
N THR A 167 -29.17 24.23 -12.11
CA THR A 167 -29.73 24.52 -13.44
C THR A 167 -31.26 24.49 -13.49
N ALA A 168 -31.93 24.68 -12.35
CA ALA A 168 -33.39 24.76 -12.27
C ALA A 168 -33.83 26.09 -11.63
N THR A 169 -33.37 27.19 -12.22
CA THR A 169 -33.88 28.56 -12.00
C THR A 169 -34.07 29.25 -13.34
#